data_AF-A0A061S3K9-F1
#
_entry.id   AF-A0A061S3K9-F1
#
_cell.length_a   1.000
_cell.length_b   1.000
_cell.length_c   1.000
_cell.angle_alpha   90.00
_cell.angle_beta   90.00
_cell.angle_gamma   90.00
#
_symmetry.space_group_name_H-M   'P 1'
#
loop_
_entity.id
_entity.type
_entity.pdbx_description
1 polymer ?
#
loop_
_entity_poly.entity_id
_entity_poly.type
_entity_poly.pdbx_seq_one_letter_code
_entity_poly.pdbx_strand_id
1 'polypeptide(L)'
;VNLSNLSVLFVLDREKEGRFTLEGMQAFYELACERSRMYQTYEFMSMMHGYCTLALCQSLGDVAGQRKFTAWVGKLITESSDARHFPQNPSTAYVHRDPVETLHHILGVKDSQGLDYQAFLDLLQRSGEEKGLMDLMNEELDDYVPLEIVSAFALSMVKGMLKVMADIYPTEGDPK
;
A
#
# COMPACT_ATOMS: atom_id res chain seq x y z
N VAL A 1 2.27 -6.28 -17.81
CA VAL A 1 1.51 -5.78 -16.64
C VAL A 1 2.42 -4.86 -15.84
N ASN A 2 1.97 -3.68 -15.39
CA ASN A 2 2.79 -2.77 -14.59
C ASN A 2 3.02 -3.33 -13.17
N LEU A 3 4.26 -3.71 -12.86
CA LEU A 3 4.65 -4.26 -11.55
C LEU A 3 4.95 -3.18 -10.50
N SER A 4 4.82 -1.90 -10.82
CA SER A 4 4.91 -0.79 -9.86
C SER A 4 3.56 -0.40 -9.28
N ASN A 5 2.47 -1.08 -9.66
CA ASN A 5 1.13 -0.79 -9.17
C ASN A 5 0.81 -1.61 -7.90
N LEU A 6 0.37 -0.93 -6.83
CA LEU A 6 0.03 -1.56 -5.55
C LEU A 6 -0.92 -2.76 -5.68
N SER A 7 -1.98 -2.64 -6.48
CA SER A 7 -2.96 -3.72 -6.62
C SER A 7 -2.38 -4.95 -7.29
N VAL A 8 -1.47 -4.75 -8.25
CA VAL A 8 -0.74 -5.84 -8.92
C VAL A 8 0.19 -6.53 -7.93
N LEU A 9 0.97 -5.75 -7.17
CA LEU A 9 1.87 -6.28 -6.14
C LEU A 9 1.09 -7.06 -5.07
N PHE A 10 -0.08 -6.54 -4.67
CA PHE A 10 -0.95 -7.22 -3.73
C PHE A 10 -1.43 -8.58 -4.27
N VAL A 11 -1.86 -8.67 -5.52
CA VAL A 11 -2.29 -9.95 -6.10
C VAL A 11 -1.11 -10.91 -6.31
N LEU A 12 0.05 -10.39 -6.70
CA LEU A 12 1.26 -11.16 -6.95
C LEU A 12 1.80 -11.81 -5.66
N ASP A 13 1.82 -11.08 -4.55
CA ASP A 13 2.17 -11.63 -3.23
C ASP A 13 0.98 -12.39 -2.62
N ARG A 14 0.74 -13.62 -3.07
CA ARG A 14 -0.42 -14.44 -2.65
C ARG A 14 -0.47 -14.64 -1.13
N GLU A 15 0.67 -14.91 -0.50
CA GLU A 15 0.77 -15.21 0.92
C GLU A 15 0.74 -13.96 1.80
N LYS A 16 0.89 -12.76 1.20
CA LYS A 16 0.90 -11.48 1.92
C LYS A 16 2.06 -11.39 2.91
N GLU A 17 3.23 -11.88 2.49
CA GLU A 17 4.44 -11.89 3.30
C GLU A 17 5.37 -10.70 3.03
N GLY A 18 5.00 -9.81 2.10
CA GLY A 18 5.85 -8.68 1.69
C GLY A 18 7.01 -9.10 0.78
N ARG A 19 7.02 -10.35 0.31
CA ARG A 19 8.06 -10.95 -0.52
C ARG A 19 7.49 -11.41 -1.86
N PHE A 20 8.27 -11.26 -2.92
CA PHE A 20 7.90 -11.73 -4.26
C PHE A 20 8.78 -12.91 -4.65
N THR A 21 8.24 -14.12 -4.53
CA THR A 21 8.96 -15.35 -4.87
C THR A 21 8.76 -15.73 -6.34
N LEU A 22 9.64 -16.60 -6.86
CA LEU A 22 9.51 -17.12 -8.22
C LEU A 22 8.19 -17.88 -8.40
N GLU A 23 7.77 -18.65 -7.39
CA GLU A 23 6.51 -19.38 -7.38
C GLU A 23 5.31 -18.42 -7.42
N GLY A 24 5.39 -17.31 -6.67
CA GLY A 24 4.38 -16.25 -6.71
C GLY A 24 4.30 -15.59 -8.09
N MET A 25 5.45 -15.30 -8.70
CA MET A 25 5.51 -14.76 -10.07
C MET A 25 4.96 -15.73 -11.11
N GLN A 26 5.27 -17.03 -10.98
CA GLN A 26 4.75 -18.06 -11.88
C GLN A 26 3.23 -18.18 -11.74
N ALA A 27 2.70 -18.21 -10.51
CA ALA A 27 1.26 -18.25 -10.28
C ALA A 27 0.55 -17.00 -10.85
N PHE A 28 1.17 -15.83 -10.72
CA PHE A 28 0.64 -14.60 -11.31
C PHE A 28 0.67 -14.63 -12.85
N TYR A 29 1.72 -15.20 -13.44
CA TYR A 29 1.82 -15.41 -14.88
C TYR A 29 0.73 -16.37 -15.39
N GLU A 30 0.50 -17.48 -14.70
CA GLU A 30 -0.55 -18.45 -15.03
C GLU A 30 -1.94 -17.79 -14.97
N LEU A 31 -2.22 -17.01 -13.93
CA LEU A 31 -3.42 -16.18 -13.82
C LEU A 31 -3.53 -15.21 -15.01
N ALA A 32 -2.45 -14.53 -15.37
CA ALA A 32 -2.44 -13.61 -16.50
C ALA A 32 -2.71 -14.32 -17.85
N CYS A 33 -2.19 -15.54 -18.04
CA CYS A 33 -2.46 -16.38 -19.20
C CYS A 33 -3.90 -16.90 -19.25
N GLU A 34 -4.50 -17.21 -18.10
CA GLU A 34 -5.91 -17.59 -18.03
C GLU A 34 -6.80 -16.41 -18.46
N ARG A 35 -6.53 -15.23 -17.90
CA ARG A 35 -7.28 -14.00 -18.20
C ARG A 35 -7.08 -13.51 -19.63
N SER A 36 -5.91 -13.70 -20.22
CA SER A 36 -5.65 -13.29 -21.62
C SER A 36 -6.52 -14.04 -22.64
N ARG A 37 -7.06 -15.21 -22.27
CA ARG A 37 -8.03 -15.95 -23.10
C ARG A 37 -9.43 -15.33 -23.09
N MET A 38 -9.73 -14.51 -22.07
CA MET A 38 -11.03 -13.86 -21.89
C MET A 38 -11.05 -12.42 -22.41
N TYR A 39 -9.89 -11.78 -22.50
CA TYR A 39 -9.76 -10.36 -22.85
C TYR A 39 -9.27 -10.17 -24.28
N GLN A 40 -9.67 -9.06 -24.90
CA GLN A 40 -9.08 -8.63 -26.15
C GLN A 40 -7.62 -8.23 -25.93
N THR A 41 -6.73 -8.56 -26.87
CA THR A 41 -5.28 -8.32 -26.72
C THR A 41 -4.95 -6.85 -26.45
N TYR A 42 -5.67 -5.91 -27.06
CA TYR A 42 -5.44 -4.48 -26.90
C TYR A 42 -5.94 -3.92 -25.55
N GLU A 43 -6.85 -4.61 -24.87
CA GLU A 43 -7.40 -4.20 -23.55
C GLU A 43 -6.77 -4.97 -22.39
N PHE A 44 -6.03 -6.04 -22.69
CA PHE A 44 -5.51 -6.99 -21.71
C PHE A 44 -4.84 -6.31 -20.52
N MET A 45 -3.98 -5.32 -20.77
CA MET A 45 -3.26 -4.61 -19.72
C MET A 45 -4.21 -3.85 -18.77
N SER A 46 -5.16 -3.09 -19.32
CA SER A 46 -6.16 -2.36 -18.54
C SER A 46 -7.09 -3.30 -17.78
N MET A 47 -7.52 -4.39 -18.42
CA MET A 47 -8.39 -5.39 -17.78
C MET A 47 -7.68 -6.15 -16.65
N MET A 48 -6.39 -6.46 -16.81
CA MET A 48 -5.59 -7.07 -15.74
C MET A 48 -5.40 -6.12 -14.55
N HIS A 49 -5.17 -4.83 -14.80
CA HIS A 49 -5.12 -3.83 -13.74
C HIS A 49 -6.46 -3.66 -13.03
N GLY A 50 -7.56 -3.59 -13.78
CA GLY A 50 -8.92 -3.56 -13.22
C GLY A 50 -9.21 -4.79 -12.36
N TYR A 51 -8.82 -5.98 -12.83
CA TYR A 51 -8.94 -7.21 -12.06
C TYR A 51 -8.16 -7.17 -10.74
N CYS A 52 -6.89 -6.72 -10.77
CA CYS A 52 -6.08 -6.64 -9.55
C CYS A 52 -6.63 -5.60 -8.57
N THR A 53 -7.10 -4.46 -9.09
CA THR A 53 -7.76 -3.42 -8.30
C THR A 53 -9.01 -3.95 -7.63
N LEU A 54 -9.87 -4.66 -8.37
CA LEU A 54 -11.07 -5.28 -7.83
C LEU A 54 -10.75 -6.32 -6.76
N ALA A 55 -9.74 -7.17 -6.99
CA ALA A 55 -9.32 -8.17 -6.00
C ALA A 55 -8.80 -7.53 -4.71
N LEU A 56 -8.02 -6.45 -4.81
CA LEU A 56 -7.60 -5.65 -3.65
C LEU A 56 -8.82 -5.06 -2.93
N CYS A 57 -9.75 -4.44 -3.65
CA CYS A 57 -10.94 -3.83 -3.07
C CYS A 57 -11.82 -4.86 -2.33
N GLN A 58 -12.05 -6.02 -2.93
CA GLN A 58 -12.80 -7.12 -2.31
C GLN A 58 -12.11 -7.62 -1.03
N SER A 59 -10.77 -7.68 -1.03
CA SER A 59 -10.01 -8.09 0.16
C SER A 59 -10.12 -7.10 1.32
N LEU A 60 -10.57 -5.87 1.08
CA LEU A 60 -10.69 -4.78 2.05
C LEU A 60 -12.13 -4.51 2.50
N GLY A 61 -13.08 -5.34 2.05
CA GLY A 61 -14.51 -5.16 2.31
C GLY A 61 -14.92 -5.20 3.79
N ASP A 62 -14.05 -5.70 4.67
CA ASP A 62 -14.28 -5.73 6.11
C ASP A 62 -13.05 -5.29 6.94
N VAL A 63 -13.25 -5.16 8.26
CA VAL A 63 -12.20 -4.75 9.21
C VAL A 63 -11.04 -5.76 9.26
N ALA A 64 -11.31 -7.06 9.08
CA ALA A 64 -10.26 -8.08 9.09
C ALA A 64 -9.36 -7.96 7.86
N GLY A 65 -9.95 -7.71 6.69
CA GLY A 65 -9.29 -7.42 5.43
C GLY A 65 -8.39 -6.19 5.51
N GLN A 66 -8.91 -5.09 6.07
CA GLN A 66 -8.14 -3.86 6.31
C GLN A 66 -6.94 -4.10 7.23
N ARG A 67 -7.09 -4.91 8.28
CA ARG A 67 -5.97 -5.29 9.16
C ARG A 67 -4.93 -6.14 8.41
N LYS A 68 -5.36 -7.10 7.60
CA LYS A 68 -4.45 -7.93 6.78
C LYS A 68 -3.66 -7.07 5.78
N PHE A 69 -4.32 -6.13 5.11
CA PHE A 69 -3.67 -5.20 4.21
C PHE A 69 -2.65 -4.31 4.93
N THR A 70 -3.01 -3.76 6.08
CA THR A 70 -2.11 -2.92 6.89
C THR A 70 -0.88 -3.71 7.33
N ALA A 71 -1.07 -4.95 7.77
CA ALA A 71 0.02 -5.85 8.12
C ALA A 71 0.90 -6.20 6.91
N TRP A 72 0.28 -6.43 5.74
CA TRP A 72 1.00 -6.68 4.50
C TRP A 72 1.85 -5.48 4.06
N VAL A 73 1.31 -4.25 4.10
CA VAL A 73 2.09 -3.03 3.82
C VAL A 73 3.25 -2.92 4.80
N GLY A 74 3.01 -3.21 6.09
CA GLY A 74 4.07 -3.25 7.10
C GLY A 74 5.21 -4.19 6.70
N LYS A 75 4.88 -5.45 6.37
CA LYS A 75 5.87 -6.44 5.91
C LYS A 75 6.59 -5.99 4.64
N LEU A 76 5.86 -5.49 3.64
CA LEU A 76 6.42 -5.03 2.36
C LEU A 76 7.51 -3.98 2.56
N ILE A 77 7.34 -3.09 3.53
CA ILE A 77 8.27 -2.00 3.82
C ILE A 77 9.44 -2.49 4.68
N THR A 78 9.18 -3.37 5.66
CA THR A 78 10.21 -3.85 6.59
C THR A 78 11.02 -5.04 6.07
N GLU A 79 10.60 -5.65 4.97
CA GLU A 79 11.30 -6.82 4.40
C GLU A 79 12.64 -6.43 3.75
N SER A 80 12.73 -5.22 3.21
CA SER A 80 13.96 -4.72 2.57
C SER A 80 14.86 -3.91 3.51
N SER A 81 14.34 -3.51 4.67
CA SER A 81 15.05 -2.70 5.66
C SER A 81 14.48 -3.00 7.04
N ASP A 82 15.34 -3.39 7.98
CA ASP A 82 14.92 -3.72 9.34
C ASP A 82 14.21 -2.55 10.02
N ALA A 83 13.13 -2.85 10.75
CA ALA A 83 12.49 -1.87 11.60
C ALA A 83 13.41 -1.52 12.78
N ARG A 84 13.64 -0.22 12.99
CA ARG A 84 14.38 0.29 14.14
C ARG A 84 13.44 0.61 15.29
N HIS A 85 13.89 0.38 16.52
CA HIS A 85 13.21 0.83 17.72
C HIS A 85 14.13 1.80 18.46
N PHE A 86 13.57 2.87 18.99
CA PHE A 86 14.33 3.90 19.71
C PHE A 86 14.06 3.80 21.21
N PRO A 87 15.05 4.08 22.08
CA PRO A 87 14.88 4.00 23.54
C PRO A 87 13.74 4.87 24.08
N GLN A 88 13.44 5.98 23.41
CA GLN A 88 12.38 6.91 23.78
C GLN A 88 10.99 6.31 23.57
N ASN A 89 10.83 5.43 22.57
CA ASN A 89 9.57 4.76 22.22
C ASN A 89 9.84 3.29 21.83
N PRO A 90 10.18 2.42 22.81
CA PRO A 90 10.64 1.06 22.53
C PRO A 90 9.54 0.13 21.99
N SER A 91 8.26 0.53 22.10
CA SER A 91 7.12 -0.21 21.55
C SER A 91 6.83 0.11 20.08
N THR A 92 7.46 1.16 19.54
CA THR A 92 7.15 1.67 18.21
C THR A 92 8.26 1.26 17.24
N ALA A 93 7.85 0.60 16.16
CA ALA A 93 8.71 0.28 15.04
C ALA A 93 8.79 1.49 14.10
N TYR A 94 10.01 1.84 13.70
CA TYR A 94 10.31 2.91 12.77
C TYR A 94 10.97 2.34 11.52
N VAL A 95 10.68 2.94 10.39
CA VAL A 95 11.28 2.59 9.10
C VAL A 95 12.09 3.76 8.58
N HIS A 96 13.21 3.45 7.95
CA HIS A 96 14.04 4.46 7.29
C HIS A 96 13.27 5.09 6.12
N ARG A 97 13.69 6.27 5.70
CA ARG A 97 13.08 7.02 4.60
C ARG A 97 13.13 6.30 3.25
N ASP A 98 14.10 5.42 2.97
CA ASP A 98 14.25 4.81 1.62
C ASP A 98 13.12 3.82 1.26
N PRO A 99 12.72 2.87 2.13
CA PRO A 99 11.51 2.08 1.91
C PRO A 99 10.25 2.93 1.74
N VAL A 100 10.18 4.07 2.44
CA VAL A 100 9.06 5.02 2.35
C VAL A 100 9.04 5.73 1.00
N GLU A 101 10.20 6.05 0.43
CA GLU A 101 10.32 6.55 -0.94
C GLU A 101 9.81 5.53 -1.94
N THR A 102 10.15 4.25 -1.77
CA THR A 102 9.64 3.18 -2.63
C THR A 102 8.11 3.09 -2.55
N LEU A 103 7.56 3.19 -1.34
CA LEU A 103 6.12 3.22 -1.14
C LEU A 103 5.46 4.45 -1.80
N HIS A 104 6.07 5.63 -1.71
CA HIS A 104 5.59 6.86 -2.37
C HIS A 104 5.38 6.65 -3.87
N HIS A 105 6.34 5.98 -4.52
CA HIS A 105 6.25 5.61 -5.94
C HIS A 105 5.17 4.55 -6.21
N ILE A 106 5.10 3.48 -5.41
CA ILE A 106 4.11 2.40 -5.59
C ILE A 106 2.67 2.89 -5.41
N LEU A 107 2.46 3.80 -4.46
CA LEU A 107 1.16 4.41 -4.20
C LEU A 107 0.82 5.51 -5.22
N GLY A 108 1.76 5.95 -6.04
CA GLY A 108 1.54 7.04 -7.00
C GLY A 108 1.14 8.34 -6.30
N VAL A 109 1.73 8.64 -5.14
CA VAL A 109 1.35 9.79 -4.30
C VAL A 109 1.55 11.11 -5.06
N LYS A 110 2.62 11.23 -5.83
CA LYS A 110 2.88 12.40 -6.68
C LYS A 110 1.77 12.64 -7.70
N ASP A 111 1.35 11.58 -8.40
CA ASP A 111 0.35 11.71 -9.45
C ASP A 111 -1.07 11.89 -8.90
N SER A 112 -1.36 11.28 -7.75
CA SER A 112 -2.71 11.30 -7.15
C SER A 112 -2.96 12.49 -6.23
N GLN A 113 -1.94 12.93 -5.47
CA GLN A 113 -2.06 14.01 -4.47
C GLN A 113 -1.21 15.24 -4.83
N GLY A 114 -0.35 15.18 -5.85
CA GLY A 114 0.55 16.28 -6.20
C GLY A 114 1.71 16.47 -5.23
N LEU A 115 1.91 15.54 -4.28
CA LEU A 115 2.96 15.64 -3.27
C LEU A 115 4.25 14.97 -3.75
N ASP A 116 5.33 15.74 -3.78
CA ASP A 116 6.66 15.17 -3.95
C ASP A 116 7.08 14.33 -2.72
N TYR A 117 8.20 13.65 -2.83
CA TYR A 117 8.65 12.74 -1.79
C TYR A 117 8.99 13.47 -0.48
N GLN A 118 9.59 14.66 -0.53
CA GLN A 118 9.95 15.39 0.70
C GLN A 118 8.69 15.87 1.42
N ALA A 119 7.75 16.48 0.72
CA ALA A 119 6.47 16.89 1.31
C ALA A 119 5.67 15.70 1.85
N PHE A 120 5.77 14.53 1.21
CA PHE A 120 5.18 13.30 1.72
C PHE A 120 5.86 12.80 3.00
N LEU A 121 7.19 12.80 3.06
CA LEU A 121 7.94 12.41 4.25
C LEU A 121 7.61 13.35 5.42
N ASP A 122 7.63 14.67 5.18
CA ASP A 122 7.29 15.69 6.18
C ASP A 122 5.86 15.49 6.72
N LEU A 123 4.90 15.10 5.86
CA LEU A 123 3.53 14.80 6.26
C LEU A 123 3.47 13.58 7.21
N LEU A 124 4.21 12.52 6.91
CA LEU A 124 4.26 11.33 7.76
C LEU A 124 4.92 11.64 9.11
N GLN A 125 6.02 12.41 9.11
CA GLN A 125 6.72 12.80 10.33
C GLN A 125 5.84 13.66 11.23
N ARG A 126 5.18 14.68 10.67
CA ARG A 126 4.18 15.49 11.37
C ARG A 126 3.04 14.66 11.96
N SER A 127 2.54 13.68 11.21
CA SER A 127 1.50 12.78 11.74
C SER A 127 2.03 11.90 12.90
N GLY A 128 3.32 11.53 12.86
CA GLY A 128 4.00 10.87 13.98
C GLY A 128 4.13 11.78 15.21
N GLU A 129 4.53 13.04 15.02
CA GLU A 129 4.63 14.06 16.07
C GLU A 129 3.27 14.33 16.72
N GLU A 130 2.22 14.51 15.93
CA GLU A 130 0.85 14.73 16.42
C GLU A 130 0.33 13.57 17.28
N LYS A 131 0.81 12.35 17.02
CA LYS A 131 0.49 11.16 17.83
C LYS A 131 1.44 10.95 19.01
N GLY A 132 2.43 11.83 19.22
CA GLY A 132 3.44 11.69 20.26
C GLY A 132 4.42 10.54 20.01
N LEU A 133 4.55 10.08 18.77
CA LEU A 133 5.45 8.99 18.37
C LEU A 133 6.82 9.50 17.93
N MET A 134 6.96 10.80 17.67
CA MET A 134 8.21 11.42 17.27
C MET A 134 8.49 12.63 18.16
N ASP A 135 9.74 12.75 18.61
CA ASP A 135 10.22 13.90 19.36
C ASP A 135 10.89 14.89 18.40
N LEU A 136 10.37 16.12 18.36
CA LEU A 136 10.87 17.23 17.54
C LEU A 136 12.33 17.59 17.80
N MET A 137 12.85 17.24 18.98
CA MET A 137 14.21 17.59 19.40
C MET A 137 15.21 16.46 19.15
N ASN A 138 14.77 15.32 18.63
CA ASN A 138 15.63 14.15 18.41
C ASN A 138 16.00 14.03 16.92
N GLU A 139 17.17 14.55 16.56
CA GLU A 139 17.73 14.49 15.21
C GLU A 139 17.90 13.06 14.67
N GLU A 140 17.99 12.04 15.53
CA GLU A 140 18.04 10.64 15.07
C GLU A 140 16.76 10.19 14.36
N LEU A 141 15.65 10.90 14.55
CA LEU A 141 14.35 10.60 13.95
C LEU A 141 14.15 11.27 12.58
N ASP A 142 15.05 12.16 12.15
CA ASP A 142 14.91 12.96 10.93
C ASP A 142 14.82 12.11 9.66
N ASP A 143 15.46 10.93 9.65
CA ASP A 143 15.42 9.97 8.53
C ASP A 143 14.45 8.81 8.75
N TYR A 144 13.61 8.88 9.78
CA TYR A 144 12.70 7.80 10.17
C TYR A 144 11.24 8.26 10.27
N VAL A 145 10.34 7.29 10.09
CA VAL A 145 8.91 7.46 10.34
C VAL A 145 8.35 6.24 11.08
N PRO A 146 7.35 6.41 11.96
CA PRO A 146 6.70 5.27 12.60
C PRO A 146 5.97 4.41 11.57
N LEU A 147 6.21 3.09 11.60
CA LEU A 147 5.61 2.12 10.69
C LEU A 147 4.08 2.15 10.71
N GLU A 148 3.50 2.43 11.89
CA GLU A 148 2.05 2.56 12.04
C GLU A 148 1.46 3.74 11.26
N ILE A 149 2.20 4.85 11.14
CA ILE A 149 1.78 6.02 10.36
C ILE A 149 1.78 5.68 8.88
N VAL A 150 2.86 5.04 8.41
CA VAL A 150 3.00 4.64 7.00
C VAL A 150 1.89 3.67 6.60
N SER A 151 1.62 2.67 7.43
CA SER A 151 0.60 1.67 7.15
C SER A 151 -0.82 2.26 7.23
N ALA A 152 -1.07 3.18 8.16
CA ALA A 152 -2.33 3.89 8.26
C ALA A 152 -2.58 4.82 7.04
N PHE A 153 -1.53 5.47 6.54
CA PHE A 153 -1.62 6.29 5.32
C PHE A 153 -2.00 5.43 4.11
N ALA A 154 -1.30 4.31 3.89
CA ALA A 154 -1.61 3.40 2.78
C ALA A 154 -3.06 2.88 2.85
N LEU A 155 -3.53 2.50 4.06
CA LEU A 155 -4.92 2.09 4.24
C LEU A 155 -5.89 3.22 3.94
N SER A 156 -5.59 4.45 4.36
CA SER A 156 -6.45 5.62 4.13
C SER A 156 -6.58 5.94 2.65
N MET A 157 -5.50 5.82 1.88
CA MET A 157 -5.54 5.97 0.41
C MET A 157 -6.49 4.96 -0.23
N VAL A 158 -6.36 3.68 0.10
CA VAL A 158 -7.21 2.64 -0.51
C VAL A 158 -8.66 2.77 -0.04
N LYS A 159 -8.90 3.18 1.20
CA LYS A 159 -10.26 3.53 1.68
C LYS A 159 -10.88 4.68 0.89
N GLY A 160 -10.08 5.71 0.57
CA GLY A 160 -10.52 6.80 -0.30
C GLY A 160 -10.98 6.28 -1.67
N MET A 161 -10.21 5.38 -2.27
CA MET A 161 -10.58 4.72 -3.52
C MET A 161 -11.87 3.90 -3.39
N LEU A 162 -12.02 3.10 -2.33
CA LEU A 162 -13.22 2.29 -2.08
C LEU A 162 -14.49 3.16 -1.98
N LYS A 163 -14.39 4.30 -1.30
CA LYS A 163 -15.50 5.24 -1.18
C LYS A 163 -15.92 5.79 -2.54
N VAL A 164 -14.95 6.24 -3.34
CA VAL A 164 -15.21 6.72 -4.71
C VAL A 164 -15.83 5.62 -5.58
N MET A 165 -15.36 4.38 -5.47
CA MET A 165 -15.96 3.26 -6.21
C MET A 165 -17.42 2.99 -5.82
N ALA A 166 -17.73 3.06 -4.52
CA ALA A 166 -19.11 2.92 -4.03
C ALA A 166 -20.01 4.05 -4.54
N ASP A 167 -19.50 5.27 -4.63
CA ASP A 167 -20.24 6.42 -5.16
C ASP A 167 -20.51 6.30 -6.68
N ILE A 168 -19.58 5.71 -7.44
CA ILE A 168 -19.69 5.52 -8.90
C ILE A 168 -20.57 4.32 -9.25
N TYR A 169 -20.48 3.24 -8.47
CA TYR A 169 -21.22 2.00 -8.68
C TYR A 169 -22.01 1.63 -7.41
N PRO A 170 -23.09 2.36 -7.10
CA PRO A 170 -23.91 2.05 -5.94
C PRO A 170 -24.51 0.65 -6.13
N THR A 171 -24.27 -0.23 -5.17
CA THR A 171 -24.95 -1.53 -5.12
C THR A 171 -26.45 -1.31 -5.12
N GLU A 172 -27.18 -2.02 -5.98
CA GLU A 172 -28.65 -1.93 -6.07
C GLU A 172 -29.27 -2.06 -4.67
N GLY A 173 -29.73 -0.95 -4.09
CA GLY A 173 -30.36 -0.94 -2.77
C GLY A 173 -30.15 0.32 -1.91
N ASP A 174 -29.13 1.14 -2.17
CA ASP A 174 -28.94 2.37 -1.38
C ASP A 174 -29.75 3.55 -1.94
N PRO A 175 -30.71 4.12 -1.19
CA PRO A 175 -31.41 5.32 -1.61
C PRO A 175 -30.46 6.52 -1.52
N LYS A 176 -30.49 7.37 -2.56
CA LYS A 176 -29.81 8.67 -2.61
C LYS A 176 -30.30 9.61 -1.52
#